data_AF-A0A843E108-F1
#
_entry.id   AF-A0A843E108-F1
#
_cell.length_a   1.000
_cell.length_b   1.000
_cell.length_c   1.000
_cell.angle_alpha   90.00
_cell.angle_beta   90.00
_cell.angle_gamma   90.00
#
_symmetry.space_group_name_H-M   'P 1'
#
loop_
_entity.id
_entity.type
_entity.pdbx_description
1 polymer ?
#
loop_
_entity_poly.entity_id
_entity_poly.type
_entity_poly.pdbx_seq_one_letter_code
_entity_poly.pdbx_strand_id
1 'polypeptide(L)'
;MEDINLTPEQYERYIQTVDEFQQLRTLSREEKIKIIDDILKAPFLDLRSDWAFKYVFGGHPDLLKMLLNDFLPEPVESVTVLPNELPHNRPDDKNIILDVLCRLGDGREIIVEMQRKGHDSFRNRMFYYGADLVSKQLKGGAYYDRLCPVYVICFMDFTLMHRQAPDGKIMFVYEFRERDTG
;
A
#
# COMPACT_ATOMS: atom_id res chain seq x y z
N MET A 1 23.72 -9.89 8.33
CA MET A 1 22.37 -9.38 8.64
C MET A 1 22.54 -8.38 9.76
N GLU A 2 22.05 -7.16 9.60
CA GLU A 2 21.91 -6.26 10.75
C GLU A 2 20.88 -6.87 11.70
N ASP A 3 21.19 -6.93 12.99
CA ASP A 3 20.21 -7.33 14.00
C ASP A 3 19.05 -6.34 13.98
N ILE A 4 17.82 -6.83 13.74
CA ILE A 4 16.61 -6.00 13.76
C ILE A 4 16.32 -5.64 15.22
N ASN A 5 16.87 -4.51 15.69
CA ASN A 5 16.56 -3.97 17.01
C ASN A 5 15.24 -3.20 16.97
N LEU A 6 14.17 -3.83 17.47
CA LEU A 6 12.88 -3.17 17.62
C LEU A 6 12.87 -2.18 18.79
N THR A 7 12.16 -1.07 18.61
CA THR A 7 11.85 -0.14 19.71
C THR A 7 10.79 -0.76 20.64
N PRO A 8 10.67 -0.27 21.90
CA PRO A 8 9.59 -0.72 22.81
C PRO A 8 8.20 -0.56 22.20
N GLU A 9 7.95 0.52 21.47
CA GLU A 9 6.67 0.76 20.78
C GLU A 9 6.42 -0.26 19.66
N GLN A 10 7.46 -0.64 18.92
CA GLN A 10 7.34 -1.67 17.89
C GLN A 10 7.01 -3.03 18.52
N TYR A 11 7.64 -3.39 19.63
CA TYR A 11 7.32 -4.62 20.37
C TYR A 11 5.85 -4.65 20.83
N GLU A 12 5.34 -3.57 21.40
CA GLU A 12 3.92 -3.51 21.81
C GLU A 12 2.98 -3.69 20.62
N ARG A 13 3.32 -3.12 19.46
CA ARG A 13 2.54 -3.30 18.23
C ARG A 13 2.55 -4.74 17.73
N TYR A 14 3.70 -5.42 17.77
CA TYR A 14 3.77 -6.84 17.42
C TYR A 14 3.00 -7.72 18.41
N ILE A 15 3.06 -7.43 19.72
CA ILE A 15 2.29 -8.17 20.73
C ILE A 15 0.79 -8.03 20.45
N GLN A 16 0.30 -6.81 20.17
CA GLN A 16 -1.09 -6.58 19.78
C GLN A 16 -1.47 -7.36 18.52
N THR A 17 -0.59 -7.39 17.53
CA THR A 17 -0.80 -8.15 16.28
C THR A 17 -0.88 -9.65 16.55
N VAL A 18 0.02 -10.19 17.40
CA VAL A 18 0.00 -11.60 17.83
C VAL A 18 -1.32 -11.94 18.54
N ASP A 19 -1.87 -11.00 19.31
CA ASP A 19 -3.15 -11.14 19.99
C ASP A 19 -4.37 -11.20 19.06
N GLU A 20 -4.25 -10.73 17.81
CA GLU A 20 -5.31 -10.85 16.79
C GLU A 20 -5.44 -12.29 16.27
N PHE A 21 -4.37 -13.10 16.36
CA PHE A 21 -4.41 -14.50 15.96
C PHE A 21 -5.03 -15.35 17.07
N GLN A 22 -6.21 -15.92 16.79
CA GLN A 22 -6.96 -16.74 17.74
C GLN A 22 -6.12 -17.84 18.42
N GLN A 23 -5.15 -18.41 17.69
CA GLN A 23 -4.29 -19.49 18.17
C GLN A 23 -3.19 -19.01 19.14
N LEU A 24 -2.82 -17.73 19.09
CA LEU A 24 -1.69 -17.17 19.83
C LEU A 24 -2.13 -16.23 20.97
N ARG A 25 -3.39 -15.82 20.99
CA ARG A 25 -3.94 -14.87 21.97
C ARG A 25 -3.85 -15.37 23.42
N THR A 26 -3.91 -16.69 23.65
CA THR A 26 -3.85 -17.29 24.99
C THR A 26 -2.43 -17.37 25.56
N LEU A 27 -1.40 -17.05 24.78
CA LEU A 27 -0.01 -17.11 25.20
C LEU A 27 0.32 -15.99 26.19
N SER A 28 1.26 -16.28 27.10
CA SER A 28 1.83 -15.28 27.99
C SER A 28 2.62 -14.22 27.21
N ARG A 29 2.83 -13.05 27.82
CA ARG A 29 3.60 -11.97 27.22
C ARG A 29 5.03 -12.41 26.87
N GLU A 30 5.66 -13.22 27.70
CA GLU A 30 7.01 -13.76 27.46
C GLU A 30 7.05 -14.71 26.25
N GLU A 31 6.07 -15.60 26.11
CA GLU A 31 5.95 -16.50 24.96
C GLU A 31 5.71 -15.73 23.66
N LYS A 32 4.89 -14.68 23.69
CA LYS A 32 4.67 -13.79 22.54
C LYS A 32 5.94 -13.08 22.12
N ILE A 33 6.69 -12.51 23.08
CA ILE A 33 7.99 -11.88 22.81
C ILE A 33 8.95 -12.87 22.18
N LYS A 34 9.00 -14.10 22.69
CA LYS A 34 9.85 -15.15 22.12
C LYS A 34 9.48 -15.48 20.67
N ILE A 35 8.18 -15.62 20.36
CA ILE A 35 7.72 -15.83 18.97
C ILE A 35 8.13 -14.65 18.08
N ILE A 36 7.96 -13.41 18.55
CA ILE A 36 8.36 -12.21 17.82
C ILE A 36 9.87 -12.25 17.53
N ASP A 37 10.68 -12.54 18.54
CA ASP A 37 12.14 -12.65 18.40
C ASP A 37 12.55 -13.77 17.43
N ASP A 38 11.89 -14.92 17.50
CA ASP A 38 12.14 -16.05 16.60
C ASP A 38 11.76 -15.70 15.15
N ILE A 39 10.65 -14.97 14.95
CA ILE A 39 10.25 -14.44 13.65
C ILE A 39 11.29 -13.45 13.12
N LEU A 40 11.81 -12.55 13.96
CA LEU A 40 12.78 -11.54 13.55
C LEU A 40 14.16 -12.10 13.25
N LYS A 41 14.54 -13.20 13.92
CA LYS A 41 15.84 -13.88 13.73
C LYS A 41 15.85 -14.86 12.57
N ALA A 42 14.69 -15.41 12.21
CA ALA A 42 14.60 -16.32 11.08
C ALA A 42 14.89 -15.59 9.76
N PRO A 43 15.55 -16.26 8.79
CA PRO A 43 15.96 -15.64 7.53
C PRO A 43 14.73 -15.47 6.63
N PHE A 44 13.98 -14.40 6.87
CA PHE A 44 12.83 -14.03 6.05
C PHE A 44 13.16 -12.92 5.08
N LEU A 45 12.37 -12.89 4.01
CA LEU A 45 12.34 -11.78 3.09
C LEU A 45 11.60 -10.61 3.75
N ASP A 46 12.33 -9.57 4.14
CA ASP A 46 11.74 -8.37 4.75
C ASP A 46 10.97 -7.56 3.69
N LEU A 47 9.64 -7.72 3.65
CA LEU A 47 8.75 -7.02 2.72
C LEU A 47 8.73 -5.50 2.90
N ARG A 48 9.32 -4.96 3.99
CA ARG A 48 9.51 -3.51 4.10
C ARG A 48 10.60 -3.02 3.15
N SER A 49 11.49 -3.91 2.69
CA SER A 49 12.51 -3.57 1.70
C SER A 49 11.84 -3.34 0.34
N ASP A 50 12.17 -2.21 -0.29
CA ASP A 50 11.68 -1.81 -1.61
C ASP A 50 11.83 -2.93 -2.65
N TRP A 51 13.03 -3.52 -2.73
CA TRP A 51 13.30 -4.62 -3.66
C TRP A 51 12.47 -5.86 -3.37
N ALA A 52 12.37 -6.26 -2.10
CA ALA A 52 11.62 -7.44 -1.70
C ALA A 52 10.12 -7.29 -1.98
N PHE A 53 9.57 -6.10 -1.69
CA PHE A 53 8.19 -5.77 -1.96
C PHE A 53 7.88 -5.84 -3.45
N LYS A 54 8.71 -5.19 -4.29
CA LYS A 54 8.62 -5.24 -5.76
C LYS A 54 8.73 -6.66 -6.29
N TYR A 55 9.68 -7.43 -5.78
CA TYR A 55 9.89 -8.82 -6.20
C TYR A 55 8.66 -9.68 -5.90
N VAL A 56 8.13 -9.62 -4.68
CA VAL A 56 6.98 -10.44 -4.27
C VAL A 56 5.71 -10.01 -4.98
N PHE A 57 5.32 -8.75 -4.86
CA PHE A 57 4.01 -8.30 -5.34
C PHE A 57 4.00 -7.93 -6.83
N GLY A 58 5.15 -7.57 -7.41
CA GLY A 58 5.29 -7.41 -8.86
C GLY A 58 5.50 -8.73 -9.60
N GLY A 59 6.09 -9.74 -8.95
CA GLY A 59 6.38 -11.06 -9.55
C GLY A 59 5.31 -12.13 -9.30
N HIS A 60 4.48 -11.97 -8.27
CA HIS A 60 3.49 -12.97 -7.88
C HIS A 60 2.08 -12.37 -7.76
N PRO A 61 1.33 -12.27 -8.88
CA PRO A 61 -0.01 -11.68 -8.91
C PRO A 61 -1.01 -12.32 -7.94
N ASP A 62 -0.89 -13.61 -7.64
CA ASP A 62 -1.77 -14.28 -6.68
C ASP A 62 -1.57 -13.76 -5.26
N LEU A 63 -0.33 -13.47 -4.85
CA LEU A 63 -0.04 -12.87 -3.54
C LEU A 63 -0.53 -11.43 -3.48
N LEU A 64 -0.37 -10.67 -4.56
CA LEU A 64 -0.93 -9.32 -4.67
C LEU A 64 -2.47 -9.35 -4.58
N LYS A 65 -3.11 -10.29 -5.28
CA LYS A 65 -4.57 -10.46 -5.22
C LYS A 65 -5.04 -10.80 -3.80
N MET A 66 -4.35 -11.69 -3.09
CA MET A 66 -4.65 -11.99 -1.69
C MET A 66 -4.56 -10.72 -0.84
N LEU A 67 -3.45 -9.99 -0.93
CA LEU A 67 -3.26 -8.73 -0.21
C LEU A 67 -4.39 -7.73 -0.50
N LEU A 68 -4.74 -7.52 -1.77
CA LEU A 68 -5.77 -6.55 -2.15
C LEU A 68 -7.16 -6.91 -1.62
N ASN A 69 -7.50 -8.20 -1.53
CA ASN A 69 -8.79 -8.63 -0.94
C ASN A 69 -8.92 -8.26 0.54
N ASP A 70 -7.80 -8.10 1.27
CA ASP A 70 -7.84 -7.70 2.69
C ASP A 70 -8.14 -6.20 2.87
N PHE A 71 -7.92 -5.38 1.83
CA PHE A 71 -8.05 -3.92 1.91
C PHE A 71 -9.20 -3.34 1.09
N LEU A 72 -9.62 -4.03 0.03
CA LEU A 72 -10.69 -3.55 -0.82
C LEU A 72 -12.04 -4.04 -0.30
N PRO A 73 -13.09 -3.21 -0.38
CA PRO A 73 -14.43 -3.60 0.07
C PRO A 73 -15.06 -4.66 -0.83
N GLU A 74 -14.69 -4.65 -2.12
CA GLU A 74 -15.22 -5.57 -3.12
C GLU A 74 -14.20 -6.68 -3.40
N PRO A 75 -14.65 -7.94 -3.59
CA PRO A 75 -13.77 -9.04 -3.96
C PRO A 75 -12.99 -8.75 -5.24
N VAL A 76 -11.69 -9.05 -5.21
CA VAL A 76 -10.84 -8.98 -6.39
C VAL A 76 -10.97 -10.28 -7.17
N GLU A 77 -11.57 -10.24 -8.35
CA GLU A 77 -11.71 -11.44 -9.20
C GLU A 77 -10.39 -11.83 -9.88
N SER A 78 -9.70 -10.84 -10.46
CA SER A 78 -8.41 -11.01 -11.14
C SER A 78 -7.54 -9.77 -10.96
N VAL A 79 -6.23 -9.97 -10.95
CA VAL A 79 -5.23 -8.89 -10.92
C VAL A 79 -4.23 -9.10 -12.05
N THR A 80 -3.90 -8.02 -12.76
CA THR A 80 -2.82 -7.99 -13.74
C THR A 80 -1.80 -6.94 -13.32
N VAL A 81 -0.55 -7.34 -13.08
CA VAL A 81 0.55 -6.41 -12.82
C VAL A 81 0.92 -5.72 -14.13
N LEU A 82 1.04 -4.39 -14.08
CA LEU A 82 1.38 -3.53 -15.20
C LEU A 82 2.83 -3.03 -15.08
N PRO A 83 3.42 -2.48 -16.15
CA PRO A 83 4.67 -1.73 -16.05
C PRO A 83 4.57 -0.63 -14.98
N ASN A 84 5.58 -0.56 -14.13
CA ASN A 84 5.60 0.34 -12.98
C ASN A 84 6.19 1.72 -13.29
N GLU A 85 6.80 1.90 -14.45
CA GLU A 85 7.18 3.21 -14.99
C GLU A 85 6.00 3.79 -15.77
N LEU A 86 5.43 4.90 -15.28
CA LEU A 86 4.33 5.54 -15.99
C LEU A 86 4.86 6.32 -17.20
N PRO A 87 4.24 6.19 -18.38
CA PRO A 87 4.68 6.88 -19.57
C PRO A 87 4.49 8.39 -19.43
N HIS A 88 5.42 9.16 -19.99
CA HIS A 88 5.34 10.63 -20.08
C HIS A 88 4.34 11.06 -21.14
N ASN A 89 3.56 12.10 -20.85
CA ASN A 89 2.75 12.79 -21.86
C ASN A 89 3.55 13.94 -22.50
N ARG A 90 4.48 14.54 -21.74
CA ARG A 90 5.33 15.66 -22.17
C ARG A 90 6.78 15.43 -21.72
N PRO A 91 7.78 15.97 -22.45
CA PRO A 91 9.19 15.80 -22.10
C PRO A 91 9.57 16.34 -20.71
N ASP A 92 8.82 17.31 -20.20
CA ASP A 92 9.01 17.99 -18.92
C ASP A 92 8.19 17.36 -17.78
N ASP A 93 7.45 16.28 -18.05
CA ASP A 93 6.70 15.57 -17.03
C ASP A 93 7.64 14.92 -16.00
N LYS A 94 7.16 14.85 -14.76
CA LYS A 94 7.91 14.20 -13.69
C LYS A 94 7.93 12.68 -13.90
N ASN A 95 9.11 12.07 -13.80
CA ASN A 95 9.24 10.60 -13.80
C ASN A 95 8.51 10.01 -12.60
N ILE A 96 7.60 9.07 -12.87
CA ILE A 96 6.90 8.29 -11.85
C ILE A 96 7.30 6.83 -12.03
N ILE A 97 8.01 6.31 -11.03
CA ILE A 97 8.35 4.89 -10.92
C ILE A 97 7.66 4.39 -9.67
N LEU A 98 6.71 3.48 -9.87
CA LEU A 98 5.89 2.90 -8.81
C LEU A 98 6.53 1.61 -8.30
N ASP A 99 6.12 1.18 -7.11
CA ASP A 99 6.51 -0.14 -6.63
C ASP A 99 5.73 -1.22 -7.37
N VAL A 100 4.41 -1.15 -7.32
CA VAL A 100 3.51 -2.02 -8.07
C VAL A 100 2.34 -1.22 -8.61
N LEU A 101 2.11 -1.35 -9.92
CA LEU A 101 0.88 -0.91 -10.57
C LEU A 101 0.13 -2.16 -11.02
N CYS A 102 -1.17 -2.22 -10.77
CA CYS A 102 -1.99 -3.32 -11.24
C CYS A 102 -3.36 -2.87 -11.71
N ARG A 103 -3.99 -3.71 -12.54
CA ARG A 103 -5.37 -3.56 -13.02
C ARG A 103 -6.22 -4.73 -12.57
N LEU A 104 -7.41 -4.43 -12.08
CA LEU A 104 -8.41 -5.43 -11.71
C LEU A 104 -9.24 -5.88 -12.93
N GLY A 105 -9.99 -6.98 -12.79
CA GLY A 105 -10.86 -7.50 -13.85
C GLY A 105 -11.97 -6.52 -14.29
N ASP A 106 -12.38 -5.60 -13.41
CA ASP A 106 -13.38 -4.56 -13.68
C ASP A 106 -12.78 -3.26 -14.25
N GLY A 107 -11.48 -3.23 -14.53
CA GLY A 107 -10.79 -2.08 -15.12
C GLY A 107 -10.24 -1.07 -14.12
N ARG A 108 -10.53 -1.20 -12.81
CA ARG A 108 -9.91 -0.34 -11.78
C ARG A 108 -8.39 -0.53 -11.78
N GLU A 109 -7.66 0.56 -11.61
CA GLU A 109 -6.21 0.54 -11.48
C GLU A 109 -5.81 0.92 -10.05
N ILE A 110 -4.81 0.20 -9.53
CA ILE A 110 -4.36 0.32 -8.15
C ILE A 110 -2.85 0.43 -8.13
N ILE A 111 -2.39 1.48 -7.44
CA ILE A 111 -1.00 1.69 -7.06
C ILE A 111 -0.80 1.09 -5.67
N VAL A 112 0.20 0.24 -5.51
CA VAL A 112 0.57 -0.36 -4.23
C VAL A 112 2.03 -0.02 -3.92
N GLU A 113 2.26 0.66 -2.80
CA GLU A 113 3.54 1.28 -2.44
C GLU A 113 4.01 0.86 -1.05
N MET A 114 5.31 0.63 -0.87
CA MET A 114 5.95 0.38 0.43
C MET A 114 6.90 1.53 0.79
N GLN A 115 6.74 2.09 1.99
CA GLN A 115 7.48 3.26 2.42
C GLN A 115 8.14 3.05 3.78
N ARG A 116 9.46 2.92 3.78
CA ARG A 116 10.25 2.79 5.01
C ARG A 116 10.47 4.10 5.75
N LYS A 117 10.53 5.21 5.02
CA LYS A 117 10.86 6.53 5.58
C LYS A 117 9.75 7.51 5.28
N GLY A 118 9.32 8.22 6.32
CA GLY A 118 8.43 9.35 6.18
C GLY A 118 9.14 10.53 5.51
N HIS A 119 8.41 11.22 4.64
CA HIS A 119 8.85 12.47 4.03
C HIS A 119 7.66 13.44 4.01
N ASP A 120 7.91 14.73 4.24
CA ASP A 120 6.83 15.74 4.34
C ASP A 120 6.00 15.83 3.04
N SER A 121 6.64 15.57 1.90
CA SER A 121 5.98 15.56 0.59
C SER A 121 5.24 14.25 0.26
N PHE A 122 5.24 13.25 1.15
CA PHE A 122 4.66 11.93 0.87
C PHE A 122 3.20 12.04 0.41
N ARG A 123 2.36 12.81 1.12
CA ARG A 123 0.95 13.01 0.77
C ARG A 123 0.78 13.63 -0.63
N ASN A 124 1.56 14.66 -0.93
CA ASN A 124 1.53 15.32 -2.23
C ASN A 124 1.99 14.36 -3.35
N ARG A 125 2.94 13.46 -3.05
CA ARG A 125 3.41 12.44 -3.99
C ARG A 125 2.32 11.41 -4.30
N MET A 126 1.65 10.88 -3.27
CA MET A 126 0.56 9.90 -3.46
C MET A 126 -0.63 10.52 -4.20
N PHE A 127 -0.97 11.77 -3.88
CA PHE A 127 -1.98 12.51 -4.62
C PHE A 127 -1.59 12.71 -6.10
N TYR A 128 -0.34 13.11 -6.37
CA TYR A 128 0.17 13.29 -7.73
C TYR A 128 0.11 11.99 -8.54
N TYR A 129 0.51 10.85 -7.94
CA TYR A 129 0.45 9.54 -8.60
C TYR A 129 -0.99 9.13 -8.95
N GLY A 130 -1.92 9.28 -8.01
CA GLY A 130 -3.33 8.99 -8.27
C GLY A 130 -3.93 9.88 -9.37
N ALA A 131 -3.67 11.18 -9.32
CA ALA A 131 -4.16 12.13 -10.32
C ALA A 131 -3.59 11.86 -11.72
N ASP A 132 -2.29 11.56 -11.81
CA ASP A 132 -1.64 11.20 -13.07
C ASP A 132 -2.26 9.93 -13.67
N LEU A 133 -2.51 8.90 -12.84
CA LEU A 133 -3.13 7.66 -13.30
C LEU A 133 -4.57 7.89 -13.80
N VAL A 134 -5.38 8.66 -13.06
CA VAL A 134 -6.73 9.07 -13.52
C VAL A 134 -6.67 9.76 -14.88
N SER A 135 -5.74 10.71 -15.05
CA SER A 135 -5.61 11.48 -16.29
C SER A 135 -5.28 10.62 -17.52
N LYS A 136 -4.67 9.45 -17.29
CA LYS A 136 -4.18 8.54 -18.34
C LYS A 136 -5.21 7.48 -18.77
N GLN A 137 -6.30 7.31 -18.02
CA GLN A 137 -7.33 6.30 -18.33
C GLN A 137 -8.05 6.57 -19.65
N LEU A 138 -8.32 7.84 -19.96
CA LEU A 138 -9.09 8.22 -21.14
C LEU A 138 -8.16 8.67 -22.28
N LYS A 139 -8.54 8.32 -23.50
CA LYS A 139 -7.91 8.83 -24.74
C LYS A 139 -8.86 9.78 -25.45
N GLY A 140 -8.33 10.55 -26.41
CA GLY A 140 -9.13 11.47 -27.22
C GLY A 140 -10.33 10.74 -27.86
N GLY A 141 -11.52 11.31 -27.68
CA GLY A 141 -12.78 10.74 -28.18
C GLY A 141 -13.46 9.73 -27.24
N ALA A 142 -12.85 9.36 -26.11
CA ALA A 142 -13.53 8.56 -25.09
C ALA A 142 -14.57 9.40 -24.33
N TYR A 143 -15.68 8.76 -23.97
CA TYR A 143 -16.68 9.34 -23.09
C TYR A 143 -16.20 9.31 -21.63
N TYR A 144 -16.55 10.34 -20.86
CA TYR A 144 -16.11 10.50 -19.46
C TYR A 144 -16.77 9.53 -18.47
N ASP A 145 -17.87 8.88 -18.86
CA ASP A 145 -18.55 7.82 -18.09
C ASP A 145 -17.71 6.54 -17.96
N ARG A 146 -16.64 6.40 -18.76
CA ARG A 146 -15.70 5.28 -18.71
C ARG A 146 -14.60 5.44 -17.66
N LEU A 147 -14.58 6.54 -16.94
CA LEU A 147 -13.55 6.82 -15.94
C LEU A 147 -13.77 5.94 -14.70
N CYS A 148 -12.77 5.15 -14.36
CA CYS A 148 -12.80 4.25 -13.21
C CYS A 148 -12.10 4.89 -12.00
N PRO A 149 -12.54 4.59 -10.76
CA PRO A 149 -11.83 5.03 -9.57
C PRO A 149 -10.41 4.44 -9.51
N VAL A 150 -9.48 5.25 -9.02
CA VAL A 150 -8.08 4.88 -8.76
C VAL A 150 -7.84 4.73 -7.27
N TYR A 151 -7.12 3.69 -6.88
CA TYR A 151 -6.71 3.47 -5.50
C TYR A 151 -5.19 3.60 -5.38
N VAL A 152 -4.73 4.26 -4.31
CA VAL A 152 -3.31 4.32 -3.94
C VAL A 152 -3.18 3.76 -2.53
N ILE A 153 -2.70 2.52 -2.43
CA ILE A 153 -2.55 1.78 -1.18
C ILE A 153 -1.08 1.86 -0.75
N CYS A 154 -0.84 2.38 0.45
CA CYS A 154 0.52 2.61 0.95
C CYS A 154 0.75 1.88 2.27
N PHE A 155 1.75 1.00 2.28
CA PHE A 155 2.27 0.37 3.49
C PHE A 155 3.41 1.23 4.03
N MET A 156 3.34 1.59 5.32
CA MET A 156 4.27 2.52 5.93
C MET A 156 4.91 1.91 7.16
N ASP A 157 6.25 1.91 7.21
CA ASP A 157 7.04 1.56 8.41
C ASP A 157 7.23 2.77 9.33
N PHE A 158 6.29 3.72 9.28
CA PHE A 158 6.27 4.92 10.09
C PHE A 158 4.83 5.39 10.30
N THR A 159 4.61 6.18 11.35
CA THR A 159 3.30 6.75 11.66
C THR A 159 3.19 8.14 11.04
N LEU A 160 2.21 8.32 10.15
CA LEU A 160 1.77 9.66 9.76
C LEU A 160 0.82 10.20 10.82
N MET A 161 1.16 11.32 11.43
CA MET A 161 0.24 11.98 12.36
C MET A 161 -0.98 12.50 11.60
N HIS A 162 -2.16 12.02 12.00
CA HIS A 162 -3.45 12.48 11.49
C HIS A 162 -4.43 12.62 12.65
N ARG A 163 -5.03 13.80 12.82
CA ARG A 163 -5.87 14.14 13.99
C ARG A 163 -7.04 13.20 14.25
N GLN A 164 -7.46 12.44 13.24
CA GLN A 164 -8.66 11.60 13.27
C GLN A 164 -8.41 10.18 12.73
N ALA A 165 -7.16 9.72 12.66
CA ALA A 165 -6.90 8.35 12.19
C ALA A 165 -7.12 7.34 13.33
N PRO A 166 -8.14 6.46 13.27
CA PRO A 166 -8.26 5.36 14.21
C PRO A 166 -7.14 4.33 13.98
N ASP A 167 -6.57 3.84 15.08
CA ASP A 167 -5.78 2.60 15.15
C ASP A 167 -4.60 2.47 14.17
N GLY A 168 -3.93 3.59 13.85
CA GLY A 168 -2.74 3.59 12.99
C GLY A 168 -3.02 3.25 11.52
N LYS A 169 -4.31 3.17 11.11
CA LYS A 169 -4.75 3.08 9.72
C LYS A 169 -5.20 4.45 9.26
N ILE A 170 -4.74 4.86 8.08
CA ILE A 170 -5.10 6.15 7.49
C ILE A 170 -5.63 5.91 6.10
N MET A 171 -6.92 6.18 5.91
CA MET A 171 -7.53 6.22 4.60
C MET A 171 -7.62 7.68 4.16
N PHE A 172 -6.86 8.04 3.13
CA PHE A 172 -7.05 9.32 2.46
C PHE A 172 -8.09 9.15 1.36
N VAL A 173 -9.27 9.73 1.56
CA VAL A 173 -10.27 9.84 0.50
C VAL A 173 -10.15 11.23 -0.11
N TYR A 174 -9.77 11.27 -1.38
CA TYR A 174 -9.77 12.51 -2.15
C TYR A 174 -11.03 12.54 -3.01
N GLU A 175 -11.99 13.37 -2.62
CA GLU A 175 -13.19 13.62 -3.41
C GLU A 175 -13.03 14.95 -4.15
N PHE A 176 -13.10 14.91 -5.48
CA PHE A 176 -13.27 16.12 -6.27
C PHE A 176 -14.75 16.45 -6.30
N ARG A 177 -15.17 17.45 -5.53
CA ARG A 177 -16.54 17.97 -5.53
C ARG A 177 -16.59 19.33 -6.22
N GLU A 178 -17.62 19.51 -7.03
CA GLU A 178 -17.99 20.82 -7.57
C GLU A 178 -18.53 21.67 -6.40
N ARG A 179 -17.99 22.87 -6.23
CA ARG A 179 -18.14 23.64 -4.98
C ARG A 179 -19.37 24.53 -4.97
N ASP A 180 -19.94 24.84 -6.14
CA ASP A 180 -21.02 25.82 -6.27
C ASP A 180 -22.41 25.16 -6.26
N THR A 181 -22.50 23.85 -6.46
CA THR A 181 -23.77 23.10 -6.51
C THR A 181 -23.83 21.85 -5.62
N GLY A 182 -22.70 21.37 -5.07
CA GLY A 182 -22.64 20.40 -3.95
C GLY A 182 -22.41 18.94 -4.31
#